data_AF-A0A1N6RTM3-F1
#
_entry.id   AF-A0A1N6RTM3-F1
#
_cell.length_a   1.000
_cell.length_b   1.000
_cell.length_c   1.000
_cell.angle_alpha   90.00
_cell.angle_beta   90.00
_cell.angle_gamma   90.00
#
_symmetry.space_group_name_H-M   'P 1'
#
loop_
_entity.id
_entity.type
_entity.pdbx_description
1 polymer ?
#
loop_
_entity_poly.entity_id
_entity_poly.type
_entity_poly.pdbx_seq_one_letter_code
_entity_poly.pdbx_strand_id
1 'polypeptide(L)'
;MFSYQDIERELQKLEVAFSIQGKFSHEKYTFKSLRNIEPQGIYFIAEKVDNPPKIHNSIVITPKKSNTDHLIDCVILHVESPQLVFYQLMNALINDSEEKPSGIHPTAIINNDCIIDPSAYIGPYCILEKCTIGARTHLHSHVCVMRGSIIEDDVTIEPHSTIGATGIAWIWDQATHTRVMQPQTGFTRIKQGSFIGTDVTVVRGSVNETTTIGEGCVIAHGSKIGHGCQIGPECHFANNISLAGNVTLGKQCFLGSGAVIRPQVKLAEKTVVGAGAVVIRSTHEAGLTLTGVPANSKKPTGDRLTGVPKPLED
;
A
#
# COMPACT_ATOMS: atom_id res chain seq x y z
N MET A 1 -7.39 24.02 0.28
CA MET A 1 -8.75 24.61 0.18
C MET A 1 -9.01 24.90 -1.28
N PHE A 2 -10.12 24.42 -1.81
CA PHE A 2 -10.47 24.46 -3.23
C PHE A 2 -11.67 25.36 -3.45
N SER A 3 -11.64 26.16 -4.52
CA SER A 3 -12.79 26.97 -4.87
C SER A 3 -13.91 26.10 -5.45
N TYR A 4 -15.13 26.60 -5.40
CA TYR A 4 -16.25 25.95 -6.10
C TYR A 4 -15.94 25.77 -7.60
N GLN A 5 -15.38 26.79 -8.25
CA GLN A 5 -15.06 26.77 -9.68
C GLN A 5 -14.04 25.67 -10.01
N ASP A 6 -13.07 25.42 -9.12
CA ASP A 6 -12.11 24.32 -9.30
C ASP A 6 -12.80 22.97 -9.20
N ILE A 7 -13.65 22.78 -8.18
CA ILE A 7 -14.38 21.52 -7.97
C ILE A 7 -15.31 21.22 -9.16
N GLU A 8 -16.08 22.20 -9.61
CA GLU A 8 -16.99 22.03 -10.74
C GLU A 8 -16.24 21.74 -12.05
N ARG A 9 -15.13 22.44 -12.30
CA ARG A 9 -14.26 22.21 -13.45
C ARG A 9 -13.72 20.78 -13.45
N GLU A 10 -13.20 20.30 -12.32
CA GLU A 10 -12.66 18.94 -12.25
C GLU A 10 -13.79 17.89 -12.36
N LEU A 11 -14.95 18.11 -11.74
CA LEU A 11 -16.12 17.22 -11.90
C LEU A 11 -16.55 17.08 -13.36
N GLN A 12 -16.51 18.17 -14.15
CA GLN A 12 -16.83 18.14 -15.57
C GLN A 12 -15.80 17.34 -16.40
N LYS A 13 -14.51 17.39 -16.02
CA LYS A 13 -13.45 16.63 -16.70
C LYS A 13 -13.47 15.13 -16.39
N LEU A 14 -13.99 14.74 -15.23
CA LEU A 14 -14.01 13.34 -14.80
C LEU A 14 -14.96 12.44 -15.61
N GLU A 15 -15.74 13.01 -16.55
CA GLU A 15 -16.73 12.29 -17.38
C GLU A 15 -17.75 11.46 -16.56
N VAL A 16 -17.97 11.83 -15.30
CA VAL A 16 -18.93 11.15 -14.43
C VAL A 16 -20.30 11.77 -14.60
N ALA A 17 -21.33 10.94 -14.73
CA ALA A 17 -22.72 11.40 -14.66
C ALA A 17 -23.06 11.82 -13.21
N PHE A 18 -23.31 13.11 -13.01
CA PHE A 18 -23.72 13.66 -11.71
C PHE A 18 -24.93 14.59 -11.84
N SER A 19 -25.68 14.75 -10.75
CA SER A 19 -26.63 15.85 -10.60
C SER A 19 -26.34 16.61 -9.31
N ILE A 20 -26.61 17.91 -9.33
CA ILE A 20 -26.35 18.81 -8.20
C ILE A 20 -27.69 19.25 -7.61
N GLN A 21 -27.82 19.15 -6.28
CA GLN A 21 -28.89 19.77 -5.51
C GLN A 21 -28.29 20.78 -4.53
N GLY A 22 -28.94 21.93 -4.39
CA GLY A 22 -28.46 23.05 -3.58
C GLY A 22 -27.61 24.05 -4.38
N LYS A 23 -27.07 25.06 -3.71
CA LYS A 23 -26.19 26.07 -4.31
C LYS A 23 -24.92 26.19 -3.48
N PHE A 24 -23.78 26.33 -4.15
CA PHE A 24 -22.51 26.59 -3.49
C PHE A 24 -22.59 27.95 -2.81
N SER A 25 -22.54 27.96 -1.48
CA SER A 25 -22.75 29.13 -0.63
C SER A 25 -21.44 29.70 -0.07
N HIS A 26 -20.32 29.01 -0.26
CA HIS A 26 -19.02 29.39 0.29
C HIS A 26 -17.92 29.42 -0.78
N GLU A 27 -16.92 30.28 -0.57
CA GLU A 27 -15.82 30.47 -1.52
C GLU A 27 -14.85 29.28 -1.57
N LYS A 28 -14.68 28.56 -0.44
CA LYS A 28 -13.66 27.52 -0.30
C LYS A 28 -14.16 26.30 0.47
N TYR A 29 -13.76 25.12 0.00
CA TYR A 29 -14.05 23.82 0.61
C TYR A 29 -12.76 22.99 0.78
N THR A 30 -12.77 22.00 1.67
CA THR A 30 -11.64 21.09 1.90
C THR A 30 -12.14 19.67 2.11
N PHE A 31 -11.43 18.66 1.62
CA PHE A 31 -11.72 17.27 1.95
C PHE A 31 -11.60 17.03 3.45
N LYS A 32 -12.65 16.46 4.07
CA LYS A 32 -12.71 16.23 5.52
C LYS A 32 -13.24 14.83 5.84
N SER A 33 -13.00 14.39 7.07
CA SER A 33 -13.43 13.08 7.56
C SER A 33 -14.80 13.17 8.21
N LEU A 34 -15.68 12.21 7.93
CA LEU A 34 -16.95 12.06 8.66
C LEU A 34 -16.75 11.77 10.17
N ARG A 35 -15.52 11.46 10.62
CA ARG A 35 -15.17 11.33 12.05
C ARG A 35 -14.90 12.66 12.75
N ASN A 36 -14.61 13.72 12.01
CA ASN A 36 -14.40 15.07 12.52
C ASN A 36 -15.13 16.07 11.61
N ILE A 37 -16.45 16.15 11.78
CA ILE A 37 -17.31 16.93 10.91
C ILE A 37 -17.18 18.40 11.26
N GLU A 38 -16.83 19.17 10.24
CA GLU A 38 -16.74 20.61 10.30
C GLU A 38 -17.40 21.22 9.04
N PRO A 39 -17.87 22.47 9.10
CA PRO A 39 -18.34 23.20 7.93
C PRO A 39 -17.28 23.28 6.81
N GLN A 40 -17.74 23.60 5.61
CA GLN A 40 -16.89 23.75 4.41
C GLN A 40 -16.10 22.48 4.07
N GLY A 41 -16.64 21.32 4.45
CA GLY A 41 -16.07 20.03 4.12
C GLY A 41 -16.54 19.54 2.75
N ILE A 42 -15.72 18.71 2.12
CA ILE A 42 -16.11 17.83 1.02
C ILE A 42 -16.12 16.43 1.64
N TYR A 43 -17.28 15.78 1.60
CA TYR A 43 -17.51 14.46 2.17
C TYR A 43 -18.10 13.53 1.10
N PHE A 44 -17.96 12.21 1.30
CA PHE A 44 -18.80 11.24 0.61
C PHE A 44 -19.53 10.37 1.64
N ILE A 45 -20.76 9.98 1.30
CA ILE A 45 -21.55 9.01 2.06
C ILE A 45 -21.80 7.83 1.13
N ALA A 46 -21.36 6.64 1.53
CA ALA A 46 -21.60 5.42 0.78
C ALA A 46 -23.07 4.97 0.88
N GLU A 47 -23.46 3.98 0.09
CA GLU A 47 -24.79 3.37 0.21
C GLU A 47 -24.99 2.77 1.61
N LYS A 48 -26.18 2.96 2.19
CA LYS A 48 -26.63 2.36 3.46
C LYS A 48 -25.78 2.73 4.69
N VAL A 49 -25.77 4.02 5.05
CA VAL A 49 -25.28 4.43 6.37
C VAL A 49 -26.44 4.45 7.36
N ASP A 50 -26.38 3.58 8.38
CA ASP A 50 -27.29 3.63 9.51
C ASP A 50 -27.01 4.90 10.33
N ASN A 51 -28.03 5.74 10.51
CA ASN A 51 -27.96 7.01 11.25
C ASN A 51 -26.82 7.95 10.78
N PRO A 52 -26.91 8.49 9.55
CA PRO A 52 -25.87 9.36 9.02
C PRO A 52 -25.72 10.63 9.87
N PRO A 53 -24.50 11.13 10.08
CA PRO A 53 -24.27 12.28 10.94
C PRO A 53 -24.82 13.55 10.29
N LYS A 54 -25.18 14.54 11.12
CA LYS A 54 -25.58 15.85 10.61
C LYS A 54 -24.39 16.58 10.01
N ILE A 55 -24.54 17.07 8.78
CA ILE A 55 -23.52 17.82 8.06
C ILE A 55 -24.08 19.18 7.69
N HIS A 56 -23.28 20.22 7.89
CA HIS A 56 -23.68 21.61 7.67
C HIS A 56 -22.76 22.29 6.66
N ASN A 57 -23.30 23.16 5.80
CA ASN A 57 -22.52 24.12 5.01
C ASN A 57 -21.37 23.49 4.21
N SER A 58 -21.62 22.34 3.58
CA SER A 58 -20.58 21.46 3.00
C SER A 58 -21.01 20.88 1.66
N ILE A 59 -20.07 20.26 0.95
CA ILE A 59 -20.34 19.46 -0.25
C ILE A 59 -20.40 18.00 0.16
N VAL A 60 -21.45 17.29 -0.23
CA VAL A 60 -21.65 15.89 0.12
C VAL A 60 -21.95 15.08 -1.14
N ILE A 61 -21.07 14.13 -1.44
CA ILE A 61 -21.19 13.20 -2.55
C ILE A 61 -21.99 11.99 -2.08
N THR A 62 -23.11 11.70 -2.73
CA THR A 62 -24.04 10.64 -2.32
C THR A 62 -24.59 9.85 -3.51
N PRO A 63 -25.10 8.63 -3.29
CA PRO A 63 -25.88 7.90 -4.30
C PRO A 63 -27.11 8.69 -4.75
N LYS A 64 -27.61 8.40 -5.96
CA LYS A 64 -28.82 9.05 -6.53
C LYS A 64 -30.11 8.87 -5.68
N LYS A 65 -30.17 7.89 -4.78
CA LYS A 65 -31.36 7.55 -3.97
C LYS A 65 -31.10 7.56 -2.45
N SER A 66 -30.34 8.55 -1.97
CA SER A 66 -30.05 8.66 -0.54
C SER A 66 -31.00 9.61 0.20
N ASN A 67 -31.29 9.30 1.46
CA ASN A 67 -31.94 10.26 2.36
C ASN A 67 -30.96 11.42 2.62
N THR A 68 -31.42 12.66 2.47
CA THR A 68 -30.61 13.88 2.63
C THR A 68 -31.07 14.77 3.79
N ASP A 69 -32.03 14.34 4.62
CA ASP A 69 -32.62 15.14 5.71
C ASP A 69 -31.60 15.61 6.78
N HIS A 70 -30.48 14.89 6.88
CA HIS A 70 -29.39 15.19 7.80
C HIS A 70 -28.38 16.21 7.22
N LEU A 71 -28.55 16.60 5.95
CA LEU A 71 -27.71 17.55 5.24
C LEU A 71 -28.36 18.93 5.26
N ILE A 72 -27.74 19.86 5.99
CA ILE A 72 -28.29 21.18 6.27
C ILE A 72 -27.43 22.21 5.53
N ASP A 73 -28.05 22.99 4.65
CA ASP A 73 -27.36 24.01 3.83
C ASP A 73 -26.16 23.45 3.04
N CYS A 74 -26.28 22.20 2.59
CA CYS A 74 -25.24 21.51 1.84
C CYS A 74 -25.50 21.54 0.33
N VAL A 75 -24.41 21.46 -0.44
CA VAL A 75 -24.47 21.07 -1.85
C VAL A 75 -24.36 19.56 -1.94
N ILE A 76 -25.32 18.94 -2.61
CA ILE A 76 -25.43 17.49 -2.71
C ILE A 76 -25.10 17.08 -4.13
N LEU A 77 -24.05 16.28 -4.29
CA LEU A 77 -23.61 15.72 -5.55
C LEU A 77 -24.09 14.28 -5.65
N HIS A 78 -25.13 14.04 -6.43
CA HIS A 78 -25.65 12.70 -6.66
C HIS A 78 -24.89 12.02 -7.80
N VAL A 79 -24.27 10.89 -7.48
CA VAL A 79 -23.45 10.10 -8.42
C VAL A 79 -23.74 8.62 -8.27
N GLU A 80 -23.21 7.80 -9.18
CA GLU A 80 -23.37 6.34 -9.10
C GLU A 80 -22.39 5.70 -8.12
N SER A 81 -21.17 6.23 -8.00
CA SER A 81 -20.13 5.70 -7.11
C SER A 81 -19.50 6.83 -6.29
N PRO A 82 -20.09 7.19 -5.13
CA PRO A 82 -19.64 8.32 -4.32
C PRO A 82 -18.16 8.27 -3.94
N GLN A 83 -17.70 7.10 -3.51
CA GLN A 83 -16.30 6.90 -3.12
C GLN A 83 -15.34 7.06 -4.30
N LEU A 84 -15.71 6.54 -5.48
CA LEU A 84 -14.89 6.68 -6.70
C LEU A 84 -14.73 8.16 -7.06
N VAL A 85 -15.85 8.90 -7.13
CA VAL A 85 -15.83 10.33 -7.46
C VAL A 85 -15.06 11.12 -6.42
N PHE A 86 -15.22 10.81 -5.14
CA PHE A 86 -14.46 11.41 -4.07
C PHE A 86 -12.95 11.22 -4.26
N TYR A 87 -12.50 10.00 -4.57
CA TYR A 87 -11.08 9.69 -4.79
C TYR A 87 -10.53 10.34 -6.06
N GLN A 88 -11.30 10.31 -7.16
CA GLN A 88 -10.92 10.97 -8.40
C GLN A 88 -10.77 12.49 -8.22
N LEU A 89 -11.71 13.12 -7.53
CA LEU A 89 -11.67 14.54 -7.24
C LEU A 89 -10.51 14.89 -6.29
N MET A 90 -10.25 14.06 -5.27
CA MET A 90 -9.06 14.22 -4.43
C MET A 90 -7.78 14.13 -5.25
N ASN A 91 -7.66 13.16 -6.16
CA ASN A 91 -6.48 13.00 -7.00
C ASN A 91 -6.28 14.23 -7.92
N ALA A 92 -7.34 14.68 -8.59
CA ALA A 92 -7.28 15.82 -9.50
C ALA A 92 -7.01 17.17 -8.79
N LEU A 93 -7.47 17.34 -7.54
CA LEU A 93 -7.31 18.60 -6.82
C LEU A 93 -6.07 18.64 -5.91
N ILE A 94 -5.63 17.51 -5.39
CA ILE A 94 -4.48 17.42 -4.48
C ILE A 94 -3.23 16.98 -5.27
N ASN A 95 -3.26 15.78 -5.87
CA ASN A 95 -2.07 15.18 -6.46
C ASN A 95 -1.63 15.85 -7.77
N ASP A 96 -2.56 16.33 -8.60
CA ASP A 96 -2.20 17.07 -9.84
C ASP A 96 -1.74 18.51 -9.55
N SER A 97 -1.94 19.02 -8.33
CA SER A 97 -1.53 20.37 -7.93
C SER A 97 -0.11 20.44 -7.36
N GLU A 98 0.46 19.31 -6.94
CA GLU A 98 1.84 19.22 -6.49
C GLU A 98 2.73 18.75 -7.66
N GLU A 99 3.63 19.61 -8.13
CA GLU A 99 4.71 19.16 -9.02
C GLU A 99 5.47 18.05 -8.30
N LYS A 100 5.38 16.84 -8.84
CA LYS A 100 6.18 15.71 -8.38
C LYS A 100 7.65 16.10 -8.51
N PRO A 101 8.42 16.12 -7.40
CA PRO A 101 9.83 16.47 -7.49
C PRO A 101 10.55 15.49 -8.42
N SER A 102 11.62 15.94 -9.04
CA SER A 102 12.56 15.11 -9.79
C SER A 102 13.99 15.51 -9.42
N GLY A 103 14.95 14.67 -9.76
CA GLY A 103 16.35 14.88 -9.44
C GLY A 103 16.79 14.22 -8.14
N ILE A 104 18.03 14.49 -7.77
CA ILE A 104 18.72 13.81 -6.68
C ILE A 104 18.95 14.79 -5.54
N HIS A 105 18.46 14.47 -4.35
CA HIS A 105 18.71 15.28 -3.16
C HIS A 105 20.22 15.28 -2.82
N PRO A 106 20.83 16.42 -2.43
CA PRO A 106 22.28 16.52 -2.18
C PRO A 106 22.83 15.59 -1.09
N THR A 107 21.98 15.04 -0.22
CA THR A 107 22.36 14.12 0.86
C THR A 107 22.22 12.65 0.48
N ALA A 108 21.73 12.33 -0.73
CA ALA A 108 21.69 10.96 -1.23
C ALA A 108 23.12 10.47 -1.55
N ILE A 109 23.40 9.21 -1.22
CA ILE A 109 24.69 8.56 -1.52
C ILE A 109 24.46 7.56 -2.64
N ILE A 110 25.08 7.80 -3.79
CA ILE A 110 24.84 7.06 -5.03
C ILE A 110 26.15 6.47 -5.53
N ASN A 111 26.14 5.16 -5.82
CA ASN A 111 27.24 4.49 -6.47
C ASN A 111 27.39 4.98 -7.93
N ASN A 112 28.64 5.15 -8.39
CA ASN A 112 28.93 5.65 -9.74
C ASN A 112 28.37 4.78 -10.89
N ASP A 113 28.10 3.50 -10.66
CA ASP A 113 27.52 2.59 -11.66
C ASP A 113 25.98 2.56 -11.63
N CYS A 114 25.34 3.38 -10.77
CA CYS A 114 23.89 3.46 -10.72
C CYS A 114 23.33 4.16 -11.97
N ILE A 115 22.30 3.57 -12.58
CA ILE A 115 21.61 4.15 -13.73
C ILE A 115 20.28 4.71 -13.24
N ILE A 116 20.11 6.02 -13.36
CA ILE A 116 18.93 6.73 -12.85
C ILE A 116 18.35 7.57 -13.98
N ASP A 117 17.07 7.37 -14.26
CA ASP A 117 16.36 8.23 -15.20
C ASP A 117 16.29 9.69 -14.70
N PRO A 118 16.49 10.71 -15.55
CA PRO A 118 16.47 12.11 -15.13
C PRO A 118 15.15 12.59 -14.52
N SER A 119 14.03 11.92 -14.84
CA SER A 119 12.71 12.23 -14.28
C SER A 119 12.45 11.57 -12.93
N ALA A 120 13.32 10.66 -12.48
CA ALA A 120 13.20 10.04 -11.17
C ALA A 120 13.55 11.03 -10.05
N TYR A 121 12.97 10.79 -8.87
CA TYR A 121 13.29 11.52 -7.65
C TYR A 121 13.99 10.62 -6.64
N ILE A 122 15.16 11.05 -6.19
CA ILE A 122 15.92 10.41 -5.12
C ILE A 122 15.92 11.34 -3.90
N GLY A 123 15.14 10.96 -2.89
CA GLY A 123 14.97 11.72 -1.66
C GLY A 123 16.20 11.77 -0.75
N PRO A 124 16.12 12.56 0.35
CA PRO A 124 17.24 12.78 1.25
C PRO A 124 17.68 11.48 1.93
N TYR A 125 19.00 11.31 2.05
CA TYR A 125 19.63 10.17 2.74
C TYR A 125 19.30 8.80 2.14
N CYS A 126 18.82 8.75 0.89
CA CYS A 126 18.78 7.49 0.14
C CYS A 126 20.20 6.96 -0.09
N ILE A 127 20.33 5.63 -0.10
CA ILE A 127 21.60 4.94 -0.40
C ILE A 127 21.36 4.01 -1.59
N LEU A 128 22.02 4.27 -2.71
CA LEU A 128 21.92 3.48 -3.93
C LEU A 128 23.26 2.82 -4.25
N GLU A 129 23.29 1.49 -4.29
CA GLU A 129 24.41 0.71 -4.82
C GLU A 129 24.32 0.64 -6.36
N LYS A 130 24.93 -0.38 -6.99
CA LYS A 130 24.83 -0.63 -8.43
C LYS A 130 23.43 -1.14 -8.82
N CYS A 131 22.49 -0.22 -9.06
CA CYS A 131 21.10 -0.51 -9.40
C CYS A 131 20.61 0.34 -10.58
N THR A 132 19.38 0.06 -11.04
CA THR A 132 18.70 0.83 -12.08
C THR A 132 17.38 1.38 -11.55
N ILE A 133 17.12 2.67 -11.79
CA ILE A 133 15.93 3.40 -11.40
C ILE A 133 15.26 3.97 -12.66
N GLY A 134 14.01 3.56 -12.91
CA GLY A 134 13.20 3.97 -14.05
C GLY A 134 12.63 5.38 -13.95
N ALA A 135 11.92 5.79 -15.00
CA ALA A 135 11.35 7.13 -15.15
C ALA A 135 10.22 7.39 -14.14
N ARG A 136 10.10 8.64 -13.67
CA ARG A 136 9.04 9.10 -12.75
C ARG A 136 8.94 8.27 -11.46
N THR A 137 10.00 7.55 -11.10
CA THR A 137 10.08 6.75 -9.88
C THR A 137 10.52 7.61 -8.71
N HIS A 138 9.85 7.44 -7.57
CA HIS A 138 10.00 8.25 -6.38
C HIS A 138 10.55 7.40 -5.23
N LEU A 139 11.80 7.64 -4.85
CA LEU A 139 12.38 7.08 -3.65
C LEU A 139 12.32 8.14 -2.54
N HIS A 140 11.50 7.90 -1.52
CA HIS A 140 11.41 8.78 -0.37
C HIS A 140 12.65 8.65 0.53
N SER A 141 12.75 9.52 1.54
CA SER A 141 13.95 9.60 2.38
C SER A 141 14.37 8.25 2.97
N HIS A 142 15.67 8.00 3.11
CA HIS A 142 16.21 6.81 3.75
C HIS A 142 15.85 5.47 3.08
N VAL A 143 15.42 5.48 1.81
CA VAL A 143 15.30 4.25 1.02
C VAL A 143 16.69 3.73 0.67
N CYS A 144 16.89 2.42 0.83
CA CYS A 144 18.12 1.73 0.43
C CYS A 144 17.84 0.81 -0.76
N VAL A 145 18.58 0.98 -1.86
CA VAL A 145 18.49 0.12 -3.03
C VAL A 145 19.85 -0.53 -3.27
N MET A 146 19.94 -1.82 -2.97
CA MET A 146 21.19 -2.56 -3.03
C MET A 146 21.51 -3.05 -4.45
N ARG A 147 22.74 -3.54 -4.65
CA ARG A 147 23.27 -3.91 -5.98
C ARG A 147 22.39 -4.94 -6.68
N GLY A 148 22.26 -4.84 -8.00
CA GLY A 148 21.47 -5.77 -8.80
C GLY A 148 19.96 -5.58 -8.70
N SER A 149 19.51 -4.50 -8.06
CA SER A 149 18.09 -4.14 -8.04
C SER A 149 17.72 -3.37 -9.31
N ILE A 150 16.57 -3.68 -9.88
CA ILE A 150 15.95 -2.94 -10.98
C ILE A 150 14.61 -2.43 -10.48
N ILE A 151 14.41 -1.13 -10.52
CA ILE A 151 13.15 -0.47 -10.20
C ILE A 151 12.68 0.16 -11.51
N GLU A 152 11.53 -0.29 -12.01
CA GLU A 152 10.94 0.21 -13.26
C GLU A 152 10.26 1.58 -13.06
N ASP A 153 9.50 2.03 -14.06
CA ASP A 153 8.92 3.36 -14.10
C ASP A 153 7.72 3.53 -13.16
N ASP A 154 7.43 4.77 -12.77
CA ASP A 154 6.25 5.12 -11.96
C ASP A 154 6.14 4.35 -10.63
N VAL A 155 7.28 3.91 -10.07
CA VAL A 155 7.32 3.22 -8.77
C VAL A 155 7.46 4.25 -7.65
N THR A 156 6.71 4.08 -6.56
CA THR A 156 6.91 4.85 -5.33
C THR A 156 7.39 3.93 -4.22
N ILE A 157 8.46 4.34 -3.53
CA ILE A 157 8.99 3.63 -2.35
C ILE A 157 9.10 4.61 -1.19
N GLU A 158 8.36 4.32 -0.12
CA GLU A 158 8.30 5.12 1.10
C GLU A 158 9.51 4.87 2.04
N PRO A 159 9.74 5.74 3.04
CA PRO A 159 10.93 5.71 3.88
C PRO A 159 11.24 4.37 4.56
N HIS A 160 12.54 4.18 4.80
CA HIS A 160 13.11 3.04 5.54
C HIS A 160 12.89 1.66 4.88
N SER A 161 12.41 1.64 3.64
CA SER A 161 12.33 0.43 2.83
C SER A 161 13.68 0.07 2.20
N THR A 162 13.97 -1.23 2.17
CA THR A 162 15.20 -1.79 1.60
C THR A 162 14.88 -2.75 0.47
N ILE A 163 15.38 -2.43 -0.73
CA ILE A 163 15.25 -3.25 -1.93
C ILE A 163 16.58 -3.95 -2.20
N GLY A 164 16.54 -5.26 -2.39
CA GLY A 164 17.73 -6.07 -2.65
C GLY A 164 18.50 -6.48 -1.41
N ALA A 165 17.86 -6.58 -0.24
CA ALA A 165 18.48 -7.07 0.99
C ALA A 165 19.17 -8.43 0.77
N THR A 166 20.34 -8.64 1.38
CA THR A 166 21.06 -9.91 1.27
C THR A 166 20.29 -11.02 1.98
N GLY A 167 19.98 -12.09 1.24
CA GLY A 167 19.37 -13.31 1.80
C GLY A 167 20.33 -14.11 2.68
N ILE A 168 19.78 -15.06 3.43
CA ILE A 168 20.54 -15.91 4.35
C ILE A 168 20.32 -17.37 3.93
N ALA A 169 21.35 -17.99 3.36
CA ALA A 169 21.39 -19.41 3.04
C ALA A 169 22.73 -19.99 3.49
N TRP A 170 22.69 -21.17 4.13
CA TRP A 170 23.87 -21.81 4.69
C TRP A 170 23.67 -23.31 4.85
N ILE A 171 24.77 -24.04 4.92
CA ILE A 171 24.82 -25.48 5.21
C ILE A 171 25.91 -25.78 6.25
N TRP A 172 25.83 -26.94 6.89
CA TRP A 172 26.91 -27.46 7.72
C TRP A 172 27.90 -28.25 6.86
N ASP A 173 29.19 -27.93 6.96
CA ASP A 173 30.25 -28.80 6.47
C ASP A 173 30.55 -29.88 7.53
N GLN A 174 30.29 -31.14 7.18
CA GLN A 174 30.48 -32.29 8.08
C GLN A 174 31.96 -32.58 8.36
N ALA A 175 32.87 -32.23 7.43
CA ALA A 175 34.30 -32.49 7.62
C ALA A 175 34.90 -31.48 8.63
N THR A 176 34.59 -30.20 8.46
CA THR A 176 35.14 -29.13 9.30
C THR A 176 34.28 -28.79 10.51
N HIS A 177 33.03 -29.28 10.58
CA HIS A 177 32.03 -28.91 11.59
C HIS A 177 31.74 -27.40 11.65
N THR A 178 31.92 -26.69 10.54
CA THR A 178 31.65 -25.25 10.45
C THR A 178 30.46 -24.93 9.54
N ARG A 179 29.89 -23.73 9.71
CA ARG A 179 28.81 -23.21 8.86
C ARG A 179 29.41 -22.59 7.60
N VAL A 180 28.97 -23.04 6.45
CA VAL A 180 29.31 -22.44 5.15
C VAL A 180 28.14 -21.59 4.67
N MET A 181 28.37 -20.29 4.51
CA MET A 181 27.39 -19.33 4.00
C MET A 181 27.41 -19.34 2.47
N GLN A 182 26.23 -19.39 1.84
CA GLN A 182 26.12 -19.19 0.39
C GLN A 182 26.12 -17.68 0.08
N PRO A 183 27.10 -17.16 -0.69
CA PRO A 183 27.04 -15.80 -1.20
C PRO A 183 25.78 -15.61 -2.05
N GLN A 184 25.02 -14.53 -1.79
CA GLN A 184 23.81 -14.24 -2.55
C GLN A 184 24.15 -13.37 -3.76
N THR A 185 24.00 -13.91 -4.98
CA THR A 185 24.36 -13.24 -6.24
C THR A 185 23.16 -12.83 -7.09
N GLY A 186 21.94 -13.14 -6.63
CA GLY A 186 20.73 -12.84 -7.39
C GLY A 186 20.30 -11.38 -7.29
N PHE A 187 19.12 -11.13 -7.86
CA PHE A 187 18.63 -9.80 -8.18
C PHE A 187 17.26 -9.52 -7.52
N THR A 188 16.82 -8.27 -7.62
CA THR A 188 15.41 -7.89 -7.35
C THR A 188 14.88 -7.06 -8.49
N ARG A 189 13.58 -7.20 -8.77
CA ARG A 189 12.87 -6.35 -9.72
C ARG A 189 11.55 -5.87 -9.15
N ILE A 190 11.35 -4.56 -9.15
CA ILE A 190 10.08 -3.91 -8.83
C ILE A 190 9.52 -3.39 -10.13
N LYS A 191 8.37 -3.92 -10.54
CA LYS A 191 7.76 -3.54 -11.81
C LYS A 191 6.96 -2.25 -11.73
N GLN A 192 6.69 -1.69 -12.90
CA GLN A 192 6.12 -0.35 -13.06
C GLN A 192 4.82 -0.12 -12.27
N GLY A 193 4.59 1.13 -11.87
CA GLY A 193 3.35 1.57 -11.20
C GLY A 193 3.13 0.98 -9.80
N SER A 194 4.13 0.33 -9.20
CA SER A 194 4.00 -0.27 -7.87
C SER A 194 4.22 0.74 -6.75
N PHE A 195 3.45 0.60 -5.68
CA PHE A 195 3.63 1.36 -4.44
C PHE A 195 4.19 0.44 -3.34
N ILE A 196 5.29 0.87 -2.73
CA ILE A 196 5.95 0.17 -1.63
C ILE A 196 5.92 1.08 -0.39
N GLY A 197 5.19 0.67 0.63
CA GLY A 197 5.07 1.39 1.90
C GLY A 197 6.37 1.41 2.72
N THR A 198 6.31 2.03 3.90
CA THR A 198 7.46 2.14 4.81
C THR A 198 7.89 0.78 5.38
N ASP A 199 9.16 0.68 5.77
CA ASP A 199 9.72 -0.49 6.45
C ASP A 199 9.53 -1.82 5.70
N VAL A 200 9.42 -1.77 4.37
CA VAL A 200 9.34 -2.96 3.52
C VAL A 200 10.73 -3.48 3.22
N THR A 201 10.91 -4.80 3.26
CA THR A 201 12.18 -5.43 2.89
C THR A 201 11.96 -6.44 1.78
N VAL A 202 12.67 -6.25 0.66
CA VAL A 202 12.67 -7.18 -0.48
C VAL A 202 14.03 -7.84 -0.57
N VAL A 203 14.08 -9.13 -0.27
CA VAL A 203 15.32 -9.91 -0.29
C VAL A 203 15.64 -10.30 -1.73
N ARG A 204 16.89 -10.13 -2.15
CA ARG A 204 17.38 -10.56 -3.48
C ARG A 204 17.26 -12.06 -3.68
N GLY A 205 17.22 -12.49 -4.94
CA GLY A 205 17.40 -13.89 -5.30
C GLY A 205 18.72 -14.45 -4.76
N SER A 206 18.78 -15.76 -4.53
CA SER A 206 19.96 -16.41 -3.98
C SER A 206 21.12 -16.49 -4.95
N VAL A 207 20.91 -16.87 -6.21
CA VAL A 207 22.00 -17.02 -7.18
C VAL A 207 21.73 -16.29 -8.49
N ASN A 208 20.99 -16.88 -9.43
CA ASN A 208 20.70 -16.29 -10.74
C ASN A 208 19.21 -15.99 -10.93
N GLU A 209 18.42 -16.15 -9.87
CA GLU A 209 17.02 -15.78 -9.83
C GLU A 209 16.82 -14.32 -9.38
N THR A 210 15.63 -13.82 -9.66
CA THR A 210 15.20 -12.47 -9.32
C THR A 210 13.97 -12.56 -8.41
N THR A 211 13.99 -11.89 -7.27
CA THR A 211 12.75 -11.65 -6.51
C THR A 211 11.98 -10.54 -7.20
N THR A 212 10.75 -10.83 -7.63
CA THR A 212 9.97 -9.93 -8.49
C THR A 212 8.68 -9.49 -7.81
N ILE A 213 8.47 -8.17 -7.75
CA ILE A 213 7.17 -7.56 -7.47
C ILE A 213 6.51 -7.18 -8.80
N GLY A 214 5.29 -7.66 -9.03
CA GLY A 214 4.53 -7.47 -10.25
C GLY A 214 4.07 -6.02 -10.44
N GLU A 215 3.64 -5.69 -11.65
CA GLU A 215 3.14 -4.35 -12.02
C GLU A 215 1.94 -3.93 -11.17
N GLY A 216 1.87 -2.65 -10.80
CA GLY A 216 0.71 -2.08 -10.10
C GLY A 216 0.46 -2.70 -8.73
N CYS A 217 1.46 -3.34 -8.10
CA CYS A 217 1.29 -3.89 -6.77
C CYS A 217 1.24 -2.77 -5.71
N VAL A 218 0.41 -2.95 -4.69
CA VAL A 218 0.36 -2.05 -3.54
C VAL A 218 0.77 -2.84 -2.30
N ILE A 219 1.96 -2.55 -1.79
CA ILE A 219 2.54 -3.26 -0.64
C ILE A 219 2.55 -2.32 0.56
N ALA A 220 1.65 -2.55 1.51
CA ALA A 220 1.58 -1.74 2.71
C ALA A 220 2.73 -2.04 3.70
N HIS A 221 2.76 -1.22 4.74
CA HIS A 221 3.88 -1.02 5.65
C HIS A 221 4.35 -2.31 6.33
N GLY A 222 5.67 -2.39 6.59
CA GLY A 222 6.30 -3.42 7.40
C GLY A 222 6.41 -4.81 6.76
N SER A 223 6.02 -4.97 5.49
CA SER A 223 6.03 -6.27 4.82
C SER A 223 7.45 -6.79 4.52
N LYS A 224 7.67 -8.10 4.66
CA LYS A 224 8.94 -8.79 4.40
C LYS A 224 8.77 -9.83 3.29
N ILE A 225 9.59 -9.72 2.25
CA ILE A 225 9.49 -10.54 1.05
C ILE A 225 10.78 -11.33 0.87
N GLY A 226 10.68 -12.65 1.02
CA GLY A 226 11.80 -13.57 0.91
C GLY A 226 12.39 -13.69 -0.50
N HIS A 227 13.60 -14.26 -0.56
CA HIS A 227 14.34 -14.48 -1.80
C HIS A 227 13.53 -15.33 -2.80
N GLY A 228 13.66 -15.04 -4.09
CA GLY A 228 13.06 -15.82 -5.18
C GLY A 228 11.53 -15.72 -5.29
N CYS A 229 10.88 -14.89 -4.46
CA CYS A 229 9.43 -14.70 -4.57
C CYS A 229 9.03 -14.11 -5.92
N GLN A 230 7.91 -14.59 -6.47
CA GLN A 230 7.32 -14.12 -7.73
C GLN A 230 5.90 -13.63 -7.44
N ILE A 231 5.72 -12.31 -7.36
CA ILE A 231 4.42 -11.69 -7.08
C ILE A 231 3.80 -11.25 -8.40
N GLY A 232 2.59 -11.74 -8.70
CA GLY A 232 1.82 -11.36 -9.88
C GLY A 232 1.37 -9.90 -9.86
N PRO A 233 0.86 -9.38 -10.98
CA PRO A 233 0.44 -7.98 -11.08
C PRO A 233 -0.78 -7.68 -10.21
N GLU A 234 -0.94 -6.41 -9.84
CA GLU A 234 -2.08 -5.85 -9.12
C GLU A 234 -2.37 -6.56 -7.78
N CYS A 235 -1.35 -7.16 -7.15
CA CYS A 235 -1.49 -7.73 -5.81
C CYS A 235 -1.52 -6.63 -4.75
N HIS A 236 -2.32 -6.85 -3.71
CA HIS A 236 -2.44 -5.95 -2.57
C HIS A 236 -2.01 -6.63 -1.28
N PHE A 237 -1.02 -6.06 -0.59
CA PHE A 237 -0.59 -6.52 0.73
C PHE A 237 -1.03 -5.48 1.74
N ALA A 238 -1.79 -5.90 2.74
CA ALA A 238 -2.03 -5.11 3.93
C ALA A 238 -0.76 -5.06 4.81
N ASN A 239 -0.88 -4.59 6.05
CA ASN A 239 0.30 -4.33 6.88
C ASN A 239 0.96 -5.63 7.36
N ASN A 240 2.29 -5.61 7.48
CA ASN A 240 3.11 -6.64 8.12
C ASN A 240 2.97 -8.06 7.50
N ILE A 241 2.92 -8.16 6.17
CA ILE A 241 2.92 -9.47 5.49
C ILE A 241 4.31 -10.10 5.54
N SER A 242 4.37 -11.41 5.73
CA SER A 242 5.62 -12.18 5.66
C SER A 242 5.56 -13.27 4.59
N LEU A 243 6.28 -13.08 3.49
CA LEU A 243 6.52 -14.12 2.50
C LEU A 243 7.87 -14.77 2.75
N ALA A 244 7.90 -16.07 2.97
CA ALA A 244 9.15 -16.81 3.00
C ALA A 244 9.71 -17.05 1.59
N GLY A 245 10.88 -17.69 1.48
CA GLY A 245 11.56 -17.86 0.19
C GLY A 245 10.75 -18.63 -0.87
N ASN A 246 10.84 -18.19 -2.11
CA ASN A 246 10.26 -18.83 -3.30
C ASN A 246 8.72 -18.93 -3.31
N VAL A 247 8.02 -18.00 -2.66
CA VAL A 247 6.55 -17.91 -2.75
C VAL A 247 6.13 -17.37 -4.12
N THR A 248 5.08 -17.92 -4.71
CA THR A 248 4.48 -17.41 -5.96
C THR A 248 3.05 -16.95 -5.71
N LEU A 249 2.70 -15.74 -6.13
CA LEU A 249 1.33 -15.22 -6.08
C LEU A 249 0.83 -14.98 -7.51
N GLY A 250 -0.39 -15.44 -7.81
CA GLY A 250 -1.08 -15.08 -9.04
C GLY A 250 -1.49 -13.60 -9.10
N LYS A 251 -2.09 -13.17 -10.21
CA LYS A 251 -2.61 -11.81 -10.40
C LYS A 251 -3.67 -11.48 -9.33
N GLN A 252 -3.74 -10.23 -8.87
CA GLN A 252 -4.84 -9.70 -8.05
C GLN A 252 -5.07 -10.43 -6.71
N CYS A 253 -4.02 -11.04 -6.13
CA CYS A 253 -4.14 -11.59 -4.78
C CYS A 253 -4.24 -10.47 -3.73
N PHE A 254 -5.00 -10.71 -2.67
CA PHE A 254 -5.09 -9.82 -1.50
C PHE A 254 -4.57 -10.54 -0.27
N LEU A 255 -3.57 -9.97 0.42
CA LEU A 255 -3.03 -10.52 1.67
C LEU A 255 -3.42 -9.63 2.85
N GLY A 256 -4.28 -10.13 3.72
CA GLY A 256 -4.73 -9.44 4.93
C GLY A 256 -3.63 -9.30 5.98
N SER A 257 -3.74 -8.28 6.83
CA SER A 257 -2.67 -7.84 7.72
C SER A 257 -2.10 -8.98 8.57
N GLY A 258 -0.77 -9.07 8.66
CA GLY A 258 -0.08 -10.07 9.46
C GLY A 258 -0.12 -11.49 8.89
N ALA A 259 -0.58 -11.71 7.65
CA ALA A 259 -0.53 -13.03 7.04
C ALA A 259 0.90 -13.53 6.80
N VAL A 260 1.11 -14.83 6.99
CA VAL A 260 2.41 -15.50 6.82
C VAL A 260 2.29 -16.61 5.79
N ILE A 261 3.19 -16.64 4.81
CA ILE A 261 3.16 -17.61 3.71
C ILE A 261 4.45 -18.44 3.74
N ARG A 262 4.29 -19.76 3.86
CA ARG A 262 5.40 -20.73 3.97
C ARG A 262 6.24 -20.78 2.68
N PRO A 263 7.54 -21.15 2.74
CA PRO A 263 8.35 -21.29 1.53
C PRO A 263 7.70 -22.15 0.45
N GLN A 264 7.95 -21.80 -0.81
CA GLN A 264 7.53 -22.54 -2.02
C GLN A 264 6.00 -22.65 -2.23
N VAL A 265 5.19 -21.98 -1.40
CA VAL A 265 3.74 -21.93 -1.59
C VAL A 265 3.40 -21.13 -2.85
N LYS A 266 2.45 -21.63 -3.62
CA LYS A 266 1.90 -20.98 -4.82
C LYS A 266 0.43 -20.67 -4.59
N LEU A 267 0.02 -19.41 -4.68
CA LEU A 267 -1.37 -19.00 -4.60
C LEU A 267 -1.89 -18.66 -6.00
N ALA A 268 -3.05 -19.22 -6.37
CA ALA A 268 -3.72 -18.89 -7.61
C ALA A 268 -4.19 -17.42 -7.63
N GLU A 269 -4.49 -16.89 -8.81
CA GLU A 269 -4.97 -15.51 -8.97
C GLU A 269 -6.22 -15.23 -8.13
N LYS A 270 -6.40 -13.96 -7.75
CA LYS A 270 -7.55 -13.46 -6.98
C LYS A 270 -7.71 -14.14 -5.61
N THR A 271 -6.71 -14.87 -5.13
CA THR A 271 -6.74 -15.47 -3.79
C THR A 271 -6.74 -14.36 -2.74
N VAL A 272 -7.68 -14.46 -1.79
CA VAL A 272 -7.74 -13.59 -0.61
C VAL A 272 -7.21 -14.37 0.59
N VAL A 273 -6.21 -13.84 1.28
CA VAL A 273 -5.72 -14.39 2.55
C VAL A 273 -6.23 -13.50 3.68
N GLY A 274 -6.95 -14.08 4.63
CA GLY A 274 -7.47 -13.37 5.79
C GLY A 274 -6.35 -12.86 6.71
N ALA A 275 -6.67 -11.82 7.50
CA ALA A 275 -5.73 -11.25 8.46
C ALA A 275 -5.21 -12.33 9.44
N GLY A 276 -3.90 -12.30 9.69
CA GLY A 276 -3.20 -13.22 10.60
C GLY A 276 -3.11 -14.68 10.13
N ALA A 277 -3.65 -15.03 8.96
CA ALA A 277 -3.66 -16.42 8.50
C ALA A 277 -2.25 -16.93 8.17
N VAL A 278 -1.99 -18.20 8.46
CA VAL A 278 -0.73 -18.89 8.11
C VAL A 278 -0.99 -19.86 6.96
N VAL A 279 -0.50 -19.54 5.78
CA VAL A 279 -0.71 -20.35 4.58
C VAL A 279 0.45 -21.33 4.39
N ILE A 280 0.15 -22.60 4.62
CA ILE A 280 1.13 -23.70 4.57
C ILE A 280 0.98 -24.60 3.34
N ARG A 281 0.00 -24.37 2.46
CA ARG A 281 -0.23 -25.19 1.26
C ARG A 281 -0.57 -24.30 0.08
N SER A 282 -0.15 -24.71 -1.10
CA SER A 282 -0.49 -24.06 -2.36
C SER A 282 -1.97 -24.22 -2.68
N THR A 283 -2.49 -23.27 -3.45
CA THR A 283 -3.83 -23.31 -4.04
C THR A 283 -3.74 -23.24 -5.55
N HIS A 284 -4.67 -23.91 -6.23
CA HIS A 284 -4.73 -23.97 -7.69
C HIS A 284 -6.00 -23.33 -8.26
N GLU A 285 -7.04 -23.20 -7.44
CA GLU A 285 -8.30 -22.56 -7.81
C GLU A 285 -8.24 -21.06 -7.53
N ALA A 286 -8.63 -20.27 -8.53
CA ALA A 286 -8.66 -18.81 -8.44
C ALA A 286 -9.78 -18.31 -7.52
N GLY A 287 -9.58 -17.16 -6.88
CA GLY A 287 -10.63 -16.50 -6.09
C GLY A 287 -10.88 -17.10 -4.70
N LEU A 288 -10.11 -18.11 -4.29
CA LEU A 288 -10.27 -18.72 -2.97
C LEU A 288 -10.00 -17.72 -1.85
N THR A 289 -10.81 -17.79 -0.80
CA THR A 289 -10.56 -17.06 0.44
C THR A 289 -9.99 -18.01 1.50
N LEU A 290 -8.74 -17.79 1.88
CA LEU A 290 -7.99 -18.58 2.84
C LEU A 290 -8.00 -17.86 4.18
N THR A 291 -8.62 -18.45 5.20
CA THR A 291 -8.70 -17.88 6.55
C THR A 291 -8.19 -18.87 7.59
N GLY A 292 -7.75 -18.36 8.74
CA GLY A 292 -7.50 -19.19 9.93
C GLY A 292 -6.29 -18.78 10.76
N VAL A 293 -6.58 -18.25 11.96
CA VAL A 293 -5.97 -18.50 13.29
C VAL A 293 -7.00 -17.99 14.31
N PRO A 294 -7.87 -18.79 14.96
CA PRO A 294 -8.76 -18.15 15.93
C PRO A 294 -8.07 -18.01 17.28
N ALA A 295 -7.94 -16.75 17.70
CA ALA A 295 -8.03 -16.42 19.10
C ALA A 295 -9.41 -16.87 19.62
N ASN A 296 -9.43 -17.68 20.68
CA ASN A 296 -10.65 -18.12 21.32
C ASN A 296 -10.95 -17.22 22.52
N SER A 297 -12.23 -16.91 22.74
CA SER A 297 -12.66 -16.23 23.96
C SER A 297 -12.46 -17.15 25.17
N LYS A 298 -11.74 -16.69 26.20
CA LYS A 298 -11.73 -17.30 27.53
C LYS A 298 -12.43 -16.38 28.51
N LYS A 299 -13.26 -16.93 29.39
CA LYS A 299 -13.72 -16.19 30.57
C LYS A 299 -12.48 -15.85 31.42
N PRO A 300 -12.41 -14.65 32.03
CA PRO A 300 -11.38 -14.37 33.02
C PRO A 300 -11.45 -15.45 34.11
N THR A 301 -10.49 -16.36 34.11
CA THR A 301 -10.25 -17.22 35.27
C THR A 301 -9.61 -16.29 36.30
N GLY A 302 -10.05 -16.30 37.56
CA GLY A 302 -9.43 -15.49 38.63
C GLY A 302 -7.93 -15.78 38.85
N ASP A 303 -7.38 -16.76 38.12
CA ASP A 303 -5.97 -17.07 38.03
C ASP A 303 -5.17 -15.98 37.30
N ARG A 304 -4.08 -15.56 37.94
CA ARG A 304 -3.12 -14.59 37.42
C ARG A 304 -2.53 -15.05 36.09
N LEU A 305 -2.79 -14.31 35.00
CA LEU A 305 -2.08 -14.50 33.74
C LEU A 305 -0.59 -14.13 33.94
N THR A 306 0.31 -15.09 33.71
CA THR A 306 1.76 -14.89 33.87
C THR A 306 2.24 -13.78 32.92
N GLY A 307 2.86 -12.74 33.47
CA GLY A 307 3.41 -11.62 32.68
C GLY A 307 2.40 -10.54 32.26
N VAL A 308 1.12 -10.66 32.64
CA VAL A 308 0.12 -9.60 32.42
C VAL A 308 -0.07 -8.80 33.71
N PRO A 309 0.12 -7.46 33.70
CA PRO A 309 -0.17 -6.61 34.86
C PRO A 309 -1.63 -6.75 35.30
N LYS A 310 -1.90 -6.61 36.60
CA LYS A 310 -3.29 -6.56 37.08
C LYS A 310 -4.01 -5.38 36.41
N PRO A 311 -5.23 -5.56 35.89
CA PRO A 311 -6.09 -4.42 35.58
C PRO A 311 -6.24 -3.54 36.82
N LEU A 312 -6.36 -2.23 36.63
CA LEU A 312 -6.82 -1.35 37.70
C LEU A 312 -8.22 -1.82 38.12
N GLU A 313 -8.37 -2.16 39.39
CA GLU A 313 -9.68 -2.34 40.00
C GLU A 313 -10.25 -0.92 40.22
N ASP A 314 -11.50 -0.68 39.80
CA ASP A 314 -12.25 0.54 40.12
C ASP A 314 -12.54 0.63 41.63
#